data_AF-A0AAF0FRR7-F1
#
_entry.id   AF-A0AAF0FRR7-F1
#
_cell.length_a   1.000
_cell.length_b   1.000
_cell.length_c   1.000
_cell.angle_alpha   90.00
_cell.angle_beta   90.00
_cell.angle_gamma   90.00
#
_symmetry.space_group_name_H-M   'P 1'
#
loop_
_entity.id
_entity.type
_entity.pdbx_description
1 polymer ?
#
loop_
_entity_poly.entity_id
_entity_poly.type
_entity_poly.pdbx_seq_one_letter_code
_entity_poly.pdbx_strand_id
1 'polypeptide(L)'
;MVLPKNLLRWVSARELDMINMLLEKHDIEASRHAYSYRLLYKGKIIASIHLYPGFEEASIRLYKYSRDEASEVKDVIVGVVKKVFPNYKISVKWYPP
;
A
#
# COMPACT_ATOMS: atom_id res chain seq x y z
N MET A 1 5.78 -19.98 30.53
CA MET A 1 5.24 -18.74 29.93
C MET A 1 4.96 -19.04 28.46
N VAL A 2 3.70 -19.31 28.11
CA VAL A 2 3.28 -19.68 26.74
C VAL A 2 3.01 -18.38 25.99
N LEU A 3 3.77 -18.10 24.93
CA LEU A 3 3.50 -16.95 24.06
C LEU A 3 2.08 -17.11 23.48
N PRO A 4 1.21 -16.08 23.54
CA PRO A 4 -0.12 -16.16 22.96
C PRO A 4 -0.01 -16.50 21.47
N LYS A 5 -0.76 -17.53 21.02
CA LYS A 5 -0.82 -18.03 19.64
C LYS A 5 -1.22 -17.00 18.56
N ASN A 6 -1.46 -15.73 18.93
CA ASN A 6 -2.02 -14.69 18.07
C ASN A 6 -1.07 -13.50 17.81
N LEU A 7 0.22 -13.62 18.13
CA LEU A 7 1.17 -12.49 18.05
C LEU A 7 1.71 -12.17 16.65
N LEU A 8 1.36 -12.97 15.63
CA LEU A 8 1.70 -12.68 14.25
C LEU A 8 0.44 -12.82 13.40
N ARG A 9 -0.32 -11.72 13.22
CA ARG A 9 -1.32 -11.66 12.16
C ARG A 9 -0.55 -11.62 10.83
N TRP A 10 -0.33 -12.78 10.23
CA TRP A 10 0.23 -12.89 8.89
C TRP A 10 -0.88 -12.60 7.89
N VAL A 11 -0.62 -11.70 6.94
CA VAL A 11 -1.48 -11.57 5.76
C VAL A 11 -1.06 -12.58 4.72
N SER A 12 -2.02 -13.14 4.00
CA SER A 12 -1.73 -14.14 2.98
C SER A 12 -1.04 -13.53 1.77
N ALA A 13 -0.18 -14.29 1.09
CA ALA A 13 0.42 -13.87 -0.17
C ALA A 13 -0.65 -13.49 -1.21
N ARG A 14 -1.79 -14.18 -1.20
CA ARG A 14 -2.93 -13.88 -2.08
C ARG A 14 -3.52 -12.49 -1.82
N GLU A 15 -3.71 -12.08 -0.58
CA GLU A 15 -4.20 -10.73 -0.26
C GLU A 15 -3.19 -9.67 -0.70
N LEU A 16 -1.90 -9.93 -0.51
CA LEU A 16 -0.84 -9.05 -0.98
C LEU A 16 -0.83 -8.91 -2.52
N ASP A 17 -0.94 -10.02 -3.24
CA ASP A 17 -0.97 -10.01 -4.70
C ASP A 17 -2.26 -9.34 -5.23
N MET A 18 -3.35 -9.39 -4.46
CA MET A 18 -4.60 -8.69 -4.80
C MET A 18 -4.44 -7.17 -4.82
N ILE A 19 -3.52 -6.58 -4.03
CA ILE A 19 -3.19 -5.16 -4.14
C ILE A 19 -2.59 -4.86 -5.52
N ASN A 20 -1.61 -5.64 -5.97
CA ASN A 20 -0.97 -5.45 -7.29
C ASN A 20 -2.01 -5.53 -8.40
N MET A 21 -2.82 -6.60 -8.41
CA MET A 21 -3.85 -6.82 -9.43
C MET A 21 -4.90 -5.71 -9.48
N LEU A 22 -5.24 -5.11 -8.33
CA LEU A 22 -6.22 -4.02 -8.28
C LEU A 22 -5.62 -2.68 -8.71
N LEU A 23 -4.36 -2.40 -8.37
CA LEU A 23 -3.66 -1.19 -8.83
C LEU A 23 -3.43 -1.22 -10.35
N GLU A 24 -3.09 -2.38 -10.90
CA GLU A 24 -2.87 -2.57 -12.34
C GLU A 24 -4.10 -2.24 -13.18
N LYS A 25 -5.32 -2.51 -12.67
CA LYS A 25 -6.58 -2.12 -13.33
C LYS A 25 -6.79 -0.62 -13.48
N HIS A 26 -5.96 0.18 -12.82
CA HIS A 26 -5.95 1.64 -12.87
C HIS A 26 -4.64 2.19 -13.45
N ASP A 27 -3.90 1.38 -14.21
CA ASP A 27 -2.61 1.71 -14.83
C ASP A 27 -1.53 2.10 -13.80
N ILE A 28 -1.68 1.68 -12.53
CA ILE A 28 -0.70 1.88 -11.47
C ILE A 28 0.12 0.60 -11.32
N GLU A 29 1.36 0.64 -11.78
CA GLU A 29 2.30 -0.48 -11.63
C GLU A 29 2.78 -0.56 -10.18
N ALA A 30 2.78 -1.77 -9.62
CA ALA A 30 3.19 -2.02 -8.24
C ALA A 30 4.27 -3.09 -8.16
N SER A 31 5.47 -2.72 -7.74
CA SER A 31 6.54 -3.67 -7.42
C SER A 31 6.50 -4.01 -5.94
N ARG A 32 6.11 -5.25 -5.62
CA ARG A 32 6.01 -5.75 -4.24
C ARG A 32 7.34 -6.36 -3.74
N HIS A 33 7.75 -5.99 -2.53
CA HIS A 33 8.81 -6.64 -1.77
C HIS A 33 8.33 -6.87 -0.32
N ALA A 34 8.04 -8.13 0.02
CA ALA A 34 7.37 -8.51 1.26
C ALA A 34 6.06 -7.71 1.46
N TYR A 35 5.99 -6.86 2.49
CA TYR A 35 4.85 -5.99 2.83
C TYR A 35 4.96 -4.57 2.27
N SER A 36 5.96 -4.30 1.43
CA SER A 36 6.19 -2.99 0.81
C SER A 36 5.89 -3.01 -0.67
N TYR A 37 5.39 -1.89 -1.19
CA TYR A 37 5.10 -1.69 -2.60
C TYR A 37 5.73 -0.37 -3.05
N ARG A 38 6.39 -0.38 -4.19
CA ARG A 38 6.76 0.83 -4.94
C ARG A 38 5.76 1.00 -6.08
N LEU A 39 5.16 2.18 -6.18
CA LEU A 39 4.11 2.46 -7.17
C LEU A 39 4.63 3.39 -8.26
N LEU A 40 4.36 3.02 -9.52
CA LEU A 40 4.59 3.83 -10.69
C LEU A 40 3.26 4.14 -11.38
N TYR A 41 3.12 5.36 -11.91
CA TYR A 41 1.99 5.78 -12.73
C TYR A 41 2.51 6.71 -13.81
N LYS A 42 2.08 6.50 -15.07
CA LYS A 42 2.57 7.24 -16.25
C LYS A 42 4.12 7.26 -16.32
N GLY A 43 4.76 6.14 -15.99
CA GLY A 43 6.23 5.99 -16.00
C GLY A 43 6.97 6.71 -14.87
N LYS A 44 6.28 7.33 -13.90
CA LYS A 44 6.88 8.04 -12.77
C LYS A 44 6.62 7.32 -11.46
N ILE A 45 7.60 7.33 -10.55
CA ILE A 45 7.40 6.81 -9.19
C ILE A 45 6.53 7.81 -8.41
N ILE A 46 5.35 7.39 -7.97
CA ILE A 46 4.36 8.29 -7.34
C ILE A 46 4.20 8.06 -5.84
N ALA A 47 4.41 6.83 -5.38
CA ALA A 47 4.16 6.49 -3.99
C ALA A 47 4.85 5.20 -3.56
N SER A 48 4.82 4.95 -2.25
CA SER A 48 5.04 3.63 -1.67
C SER A 48 3.93 3.28 -0.69
N ILE A 49 3.62 1.98 -0.60
CA ILE A 49 2.74 1.41 0.43
C ILE A 49 3.60 0.54 1.33
N HIS A 50 3.42 0.63 2.64
CA HIS A 50 3.96 -0.32 3.60
C HIS A 50 2.84 -0.81 4.51
N LEU A 51 2.68 -2.13 4.61
CA LEU A 51 1.69 -2.76 5.48
C LEU A 51 2.36 -3.20 6.78
N TYR A 52 1.65 -3.00 7.89
CA TYR A 52 2.04 -3.45 9.22
C TYR A 52 0.98 -4.41 9.77
N PRO A 53 0.99 -5.70 9.35
CA PRO A 53 -0.06 -6.65 9.70
C PRO A 53 -0.30 -6.84 11.21
N GLY A 54 0.78 -6.84 12.01
CA GLY A 54 0.69 -6.97 13.47
C GLY A 54 -0.01 -5.78 14.14
N PHE A 55 -0.18 -4.65 13.45
CA PHE A 55 -0.77 -3.42 13.97
C PHE A 55 -2.07 -3.02 13.23
N GLU A 56 -2.47 -3.77 12.20
CA GLU A 56 -3.58 -3.40 11.30
C GLU A 56 -3.42 -1.98 10.74
N GLU A 57 -2.20 -1.61 10.35
CA GLU A 57 -1.92 -0.30 9.78
C GLU A 57 -1.35 -0.41 8.36
N ALA A 58 -1.65 0.60 7.54
CA ALA A 58 -0.98 0.83 6.27
C ALA A 58 -0.42 2.26 6.23
N SER A 59 0.80 2.40 5.74
CA SER A 59 1.43 3.69 5.47
C SER A 59 1.56 3.89 3.97
N ILE A 60 0.92 4.93 3.46
CA ILE A 60 1.01 5.37 2.07
C ILE A 60 1.82 6.66 2.04
N ARG A 61 2.99 6.62 1.40
CA ARG A 61 3.87 7.77 1.22
C ARG A 61 3.76 8.24 -0.21
N LEU A 62 3.20 9.43 -0.42
CA LEU A 62 3.10 10.08 -1.73
C LEU A 62 4.35 10.94 -1.94
N TYR A 63 4.94 10.89 -3.13
CA TYR A 63 6.18 11.61 -3.41
C TYR A 63 5.93 12.99 -4.02
N LYS A 64 6.52 14.03 -3.43
CA LYS A 64 6.33 15.42 -3.89
C LYS A 64 6.90 15.72 -5.29
N TYR A 65 7.89 14.97 -5.77
CA TYR A 65 8.46 15.18 -7.11
C TYR A 65 7.55 14.69 -8.25
N SER A 66 6.52 13.89 -7.94
CA SER A 66 5.46 13.48 -8.88
C SER A 66 4.09 13.81 -8.29
N ARG A 67 3.96 15.04 -7.76
CA ARG A 67 2.80 15.47 -6.98
C ARG A 67 1.50 15.43 -7.78
N ASP A 68 1.54 15.83 -9.04
CA ASP A 68 0.33 15.90 -9.87
C ASP A 68 -0.17 14.48 -10.15
N GLU A 69 0.72 13.60 -10.59
CA GLU A 69 0.41 12.18 -10.83
C GLU A 69 -0.02 11.46 -9.54
N ALA A 70 0.69 11.69 -8.43
CA ALA A 70 0.35 11.09 -7.14
C ALA A 70 -1.00 11.60 -6.61
N SER A 71 -1.36 12.87 -6.87
CA SER A 71 -2.65 13.44 -6.46
C SER A 71 -3.79 12.86 -7.28
N GLU A 72 -3.57 12.66 -8.59
CA GLU A 72 -4.55 12.09 -9.53
C GLU A 72 -5.04 10.71 -9.08
N VAL A 73 -4.12 9.85 -8.60
CA VAL A 73 -4.45 8.46 -8.24
C VAL A 73 -4.46 8.17 -6.74
N LYS A 74 -4.25 9.17 -5.87
CA LYS A 74 -4.19 9.00 -4.42
C LYS A 74 -5.39 8.21 -3.87
N ASP A 75 -6.60 8.61 -4.25
CA ASP A 75 -7.82 8.02 -3.69
C ASP A 75 -8.05 6.60 -4.20
N VAL A 76 -7.56 6.29 -5.42
CA VAL A 76 -7.51 4.92 -5.95
C VAL A 76 -6.58 4.06 -5.09
N ILE A 77 -5.36 4.53 -4.79
CA ILE A 77 -4.40 3.78 -3.96
C ILE A 77 -4.99 3.49 -2.58
N VAL A 78 -5.57 4.51 -1.93
CA VAL A 78 -6.23 4.34 -0.63
C VAL A 78 -7.40 3.37 -0.73
N GLY A 79 -8.23 3.49 -1.77
CA GLY A 79 -9.39 2.63 -2.00
C GLY A 79 -9.00 1.16 -2.20
N VAL A 80 -7.94 0.89 -2.96
CA VAL A 80 -7.41 -0.47 -3.13
C VAL A 80 -6.97 -1.07 -1.80
N VAL A 81 -6.17 -0.34 -1.02
CA VAL A 81 -5.71 -0.84 0.29
C VAL A 81 -6.89 -1.10 1.23
N LYS A 82 -7.89 -0.20 1.29
CA LYS A 82 -9.10 -0.42 2.09
C LYS A 82 -9.92 -1.61 1.61
N LYS A 83 -9.99 -1.86 0.30
CA LYS A 83 -10.74 -2.98 -0.27
C LYS A 83 -10.13 -4.33 0.13
N VAL A 84 -8.81 -4.42 0.16
CA VAL A 84 -8.10 -5.64 0.57
C VAL A 84 -8.08 -5.77 2.10
N PHE A 85 -7.81 -4.67 2.81
CA PHE A 85 -7.65 -4.64 4.26
C PHE A 85 -8.63 -3.62 4.88
N PRO A 86 -9.93 -3.96 4.97
CA PRO A 86 -10.98 -3.02 5.40
C PRO A 86 -10.82 -2.52 6.83
N ASN A 87 -10.19 -3.32 7.69
CA ASN A 87 -9.96 -2.97 9.10
C ASN A 87 -8.69 -2.13 9.31
N TYR A 88 -7.87 -1.94 8.28
CA TYR A 88 -6.58 -1.27 8.47
C TYR A 88 -6.75 0.23 8.63
N LYS A 89 -6.08 0.79 9.63
CA LYS A 89 -5.89 2.23 9.74
C LYS A 89 -4.88 2.69 8.70
N ILE A 90 -5.30 3.57 7.80
CA ILE A 90 -4.45 4.08 6.72
C ILE A 90 -3.92 5.46 7.05
N SER A 91 -2.59 5.61 7.05
CA SER A 91 -1.91 6.90 7.12
C SER A 91 -1.42 7.30 5.74
N VAL A 92 -1.73 8.53 5.31
CA VAL A 92 -1.27 9.09 4.02
C VAL A 92 -0.42 10.31 4.31
N LYS A 93 0.81 10.35 3.80
CA LYS A 93 1.75 11.46 4.01
C LYS A 93 2.48 11.83 2.73
N TRP A 94 2.71 13.12 2.55
CA TRP A 94 3.59 13.64 1.50
C TRP A 94 5.04 13.61 1.97
N TYR A 95 5.91 12.95 1.21
CA TYR A 95 7.34 12.89 1.48
C TYR A 95 8.12 13.81 0.52
N PRO A 96 9.16 14.49 1.01
CA PRO A 96 10.07 15.24 0.15
C PRO A 96 10.78 14.30 -0.85
N PRO A 97 11.34 14.87 -1.94
CA PRO A 97 12.29 14.15 -2.77
C PRO A 97 13.46 13.60 -1.97
#